data_AF-A0AA41T7C0-F1
#
_entry.id   AF-A0AA41T7C0-F1
#
_cell.length_a   1.000
_cell.length_b   1.000
_cell.length_c   1.000
_cell.angle_alpha   90.00
_cell.angle_beta   90.00
_cell.angle_gamma   90.00
#
_symmetry.space_group_name_H-M   'P 1'
#
loop_
_entity.id
_entity.type
_entity.pdbx_description
1 polymer ?
#
loop_
_entity_poly.entity_id
_entity_poly.type
_entity_poly.pdbx_seq_one_letter_code
_entity_poly.pdbx_strand_id
1 'polypeptide(L)'
;MVATKRKRRADLAVQAKKPKRNEKDAKPLSKSPVKAEEVEEEERDRIPGPVCKGKWKNKERILIFSSRGINFRTRHLMQDLRTLMPHSKADTKMDRKDKLFVINEVCEMKNCNKCIYFEAKKKQDLYMWLSNSPHGPSAKFLVQNIHTLAELKLTGNCLKGSRPLLSFDPAFDELSHYTLLKELLIQIFSTPRYHPKSQPFVDHVFTFTILDNRIWFRNFQIIEEDAALVEIGPRFVLNLIKIFQGSFGGPTLYENPHYQSPNMHRRIIRSITAAKYKEKQQVKDVQKLRKKEPKTILPHDPTEDVFVIPAEEKPLEIQWVKPEPKVDLQARKKRIYKRQRKMKQKMNSGNAK
;
A
#
# COMPACT_ATOMS: atom_id res chain seq x y z
N MET A 1 -30.95 0.56 -52.02
CA MET A 1 -30.30 1.02 -53.26
C MET A 1 -29.60 2.34 -52.96
N VAL A 2 -28.34 2.65 -53.21
CA VAL A 2 -27.12 1.96 -53.68
C VAL A 2 -25.97 2.79 -53.08
N ALA A 3 -24.96 2.12 -52.53
CA ALA A 3 -23.74 2.75 -52.01
C ALA A 3 -22.74 3.01 -53.14
N THR A 4 -22.14 4.21 -53.21
CA THR A 4 -21.09 4.54 -54.17
C THR A 4 -19.70 4.56 -53.51
N LYS A 5 -18.94 3.51 -53.80
CA LYS A 5 -17.50 3.35 -53.58
C LYS A 5 -16.70 4.33 -54.47
N ARG A 6 -15.69 5.01 -53.93
CA ARG A 6 -14.58 5.58 -54.72
C ARG A 6 -13.34 4.72 -54.57
N LYS A 7 -12.94 4.07 -55.66
CA LYS A 7 -11.68 3.34 -55.87
C LYS A 7 -10.57 4.32 -56.27
N ARG A 8 -9.36 4.10 -55.77
CA ARG A 8 -8.09 4.68 -56.25
C ARG A 8 -7.42 3.71 -57.25
N ARG A 9 -6.85 4.24 -58.33
CA ARG A 9 -5.80 3.70 -59.23
C ARG A 9 -4.83 4.90 -59.47
N ALA A 10 -3.53 4.82 -59.19
CA ALA A 10 -2.44 4.28 -60.04
C ALA A 10 -2.42 5.00 -61.41
N ASP A 11 -1.38 5.66 -61.94
CA ASP A 11 0.08 5.66 -61.77
C ASP A 11 0.64 7.00 -62.30
N LEU A 12 1.91 7.34 -62.01
CA LEU A 12 2.94 7.74 -62.99
C LEU A 12 4.21 8.28 -62.32
N ALA A 13 5.32 7.62 -62.63
CA ALA A 13 6.68 7.99 -62.30
C ALA A 13 7.25 8.99 -63.32
N VAL A 14 8.05 9.96 -62.87
CA VAL A 14 9.07 10.63 -63.69
C VAL A 14 10.30 10.94 -62.84
N GLN A 15 11.44 10.40 -63.25
CA GLN A 15 12.79 10.69 -62.76
C GLN A 15 13.31 12.01 -63.37
N ALA A 16 14.05 12.82 -62.61
CA ALA A 16 14.90 13.87 -63.18
C ALA A 16 16.18 14.13 -62.36
N LYS A 17 17.25 13.50 -62.83
CA LYS A 17 18.67 13.91 -62.99
C LYS A 17 19.31 14.93 -62.01
N LYS A 18 20.40 14.46 -61.38
CA LYS A 18 21.54 15.26 -60.88
C LYS A 18 22.41 15.80 -62.03
N PRO A 19 23.12 16.92 -61.83
CA PRO A 19 24.43 17.13 -62.44
C PRO A 19 25.55 17.26 -61.39
N LYS A 20 26.69 16.63 -61.67
CA LYS A 20 28.00 16.89 -61.05
C LYS A 20 28.78 17.83 -61.96
N ARG A 21 29.49 18.83 -61.40
CA ARG A 21 30.69 19.42 -62.04
C ARG A 21 31.65 20.03 -61.01
N ASN A 22 32.84 19.42 -60.96
CA ASN A 22 34.22 19.83 -60.69
C ASN A 22 34.64 20.92 -59.69
N GLU A 23 35.70 20.53 -58.97
CA GLU A 23 36.71 21.22 -58.15
C GLU A 23 37.38 22.48 -58.74
N LYS A 24 37.49 23.56 -57.93
CA LYS A 24 38.71 24.13 -57.28
C LYS A 24 38.67 25.67 -57.14
N ASP A 25 39.29 26.13 -56.04
CA ASP A 25 39.75 27.48 -55.68
C ASP A 25 38.81 28.46 -54.95
N ALA A 26 38.90 28.48 -53.60
CA ALA A 26 39.03 29.71 -52.78
C ALA A 26 39.36 29.36 -51.30
N LYS A 27 40.40 29.99 -50.75
CA LYS A 27 40.96 29.83 -49.38
C LYS A 27 40.01 30.33 -48.26
N PRO A 28 40.16 29.84 -47.01
CA PRO A 28 39.32 30.23 -45.88
C PRO A 28 39.82 31.50 -45.14
N LEU A 29 38.89 32.39 -44.78
CA LEU A 29 39.14 33.56 -43.93
C LEU A 29 39.07 33.18 -42.44
N SER A 30 40.04 33.71 -41.69
CA SER A 30 40.36 33.52 -40.27
C SER A 30 39.27 33.93 -39.28
N LYS A 31 39.05 33.11 -38.24
CA LYS A 31 38.25 33.46 -37.04
C LYS A 31 39.12 34.21 -36.02
N SER A 32 38.58 35.28 -35.45
CA SER A 32 39.15 36.11 -34.38
C SER A 32 38.97 35.47 -32.98
N PRO A 33 39.80 35.83 -31.98
CA PRO A 33 39.99 35.07 -30.74
C PRO A 33 39.03 35.41 -29.58
N VAL A 34 38.00 36.22 -29.81
CA VAL A 34 37.10 36.72 -28.73
C VAL A 34 36.04 35.68 -28.32
N LYS A 35 35.83 34.62 -29.11
CA LYS A 35 34.85 33.54 -28.80
C LYS A 35 35.42 32.40 -27.95
N ALA A 36 36.69 32.45 -27.57
CA ALA A 36 37.31 31.36 -26.82
C ALA A 36 37.03 31.45 -25.31
N GLU A 37 37.02 32.66 -24.73
CA GLU A 37 36.89 32.84 -23.29
C GLU A 37 35.45 32.60 -22.78
N GLU A 38 34.41 32.99 -23.52
CA GLU A 38 33.01 32.69 -23.15
C GLU A 38 32.68 31.19 -23.22
N VAL A 39 33.43 30.40 -24.01
CA VAL A 39 33.22 28.95 -24.15
C VAL A 39 33.86 28.19 -22.98
N GLU A 40 34.88 28.74 -22.32
CA GLU A 40 35.55 28.10 -21.19
C GLU A 40 34.78 28.19 -19.87
N GLU A 41 33.94 29.21 -19.68
CA GLU A 41 33.05 29.31 -18.50
C GLU A 41 31.83 28.39 -18.62
N GLU A 42 31.24 28.25 -19.82
CA GLU A 42 30.14 27.30 -20.07
C GLU A 42 30.54 25.82 -19.96
N GLU A 43 31.83 25.48 -20.01
CA GLU A 43 32.31 24.11 -19.82
C GLU A 43 32.53 23.72 -18.35
N ARG A 44 32.65 24.68 -17.42
CA ARG A 44 32.81 24.40 -15.98
C ARG A 44 31.50 23.98 -15.29
N ASP A 45 30.36 24.39 -15.85
CA ASP A 45 29.02 24.01 -15.37
C ASP A 45 28.40 22.82 -16.13
N ARG A 46 29.15 22.21 -17.06
CA ARG A 46 28.75 20.94 -17.67
C ARG A 46 29.05 19.80 -16.70
N ILE A 47 28.02 19.40 -15.95
CA ILE A 47 28.00 18.09 -15.28
C ILE A 47 28.46 17.05 -16.31
N PRO A 48 29.58 16.34 -16.08
CA PRO A 48 30.08 15.37 -17.04
C PRO A 48 28.96 14.37 -17.33
N GLY A 49 28.57 14.25 -18.60
CA GLY A 49 27.60 13.24 -19.02
C GLY A 49 28.06 11.87 -18.52
N PRO A 50 27.14 10.98 -18.10
CA PRO A 50 27.51 9.78 -17.36
C PRO A 50 28.45 8.93 -18.20
N VAL A 51 29.69 8.79 -17.72
CA VAL A 51 30.72 7.95 -18.35
C VAL A 51 30.38 6.47 -18.08
N CYS A 52 29.32 5.97 -18.72
CA CYS A 52 28.86 4.60 -18.60
C CYS A 52 29.62 3.67 -19.56
N LYS A 53 30.93 3.49 -19.35
CA LYS A 53 31.74 2.47 -20.04
C LYS A 53 31.66 1.09 -19.36
N GLY A 54 30.48 0.71 -18.86
CA GLY A 54 30.29 -0.53 -18.10
C GLY A 54 29.37 -1.52 -18.80
N LYS A 55 29.80 -2.77 -18.95
CA LYS A 55 28.93 -3.86 -19.43
C LYS A 55 27.98 -4.29 -18.31
N TRP A 56 26.71 -4.52 -18.66
CA TRP A 56 25.71 -5.09 -17.74
C TRP A 56 26.08 -6.55 -17.40
N LYS A 57 26.81 -6.72 -16.28
CA LYS A 57 27.31 -8.03 -15.82
C LYS A 57 26.22 -8.86 -15.14
N ASN A 58 25.49 -8.27 -14.19
CA ASN A 58 24.44 -8.98 -13.45
C ASN A 58 23.08 -8.80 -14.12
N LYS A 59 22.66 -9.74 -14.97
CA LYS A 59 21.41 -9.68 -15.76
C LYS A 59 20.19 -10.14 -14.96
N GLU A 60 20.00 -9.59 -13.76
CA GLU A 60 18.82 -9.83 -12.95
C GLU A 60 17.59 -9.12 -13.52
N ARG A 61 16.48 -9.86 -13.56
CA ARG A 61 15.17 -9.36 -13.96
C ARG A 61 14.12 -9.96 -13.04
N ILE A 62 13.16 -9.12 -12.65
CA ILE A 62 12.16 -9.48 -11.67
C ILE A 62 10.79 -9.46 -12.32
N LEU A 63 10.04 -10.54 -12.16
CA LEU A 63 8.65 -10.60 -12.53
C LEU A 63 7.79 -10.07 -11.37
N ILE A 64 6.97 -9.06 -11.61
CA ILE A 64 6.02 -8.52 -10.62
C ILE A 64 4.60 -8.64 -11.15
N PHE A 65 3.81 -9.52 -10.56
CA PHE A 65 2.42 -9.72 -10.95
C PHE A 65 1.55 -10.15 -9.76
N SER A 66 0.26 -10.30 -10.01
CA SER A 66 -0.73 -10.50 -8.96
C SER A 66 -1.80 -11.51 -9.36
N SER A 67 -2.44 -12.11 -8.37
CA SER A 67 -3.66 -12.89 -8.56
C SER A 67 -4.88 -12.01 -8.88
N ARG A 68 -5.94 -12.62 -9.42
CA ARG A 68 -7.21 -11.90 -9.60
C ARG A 68 -7.85 -11.52 -8.26
N GLY A 69 -8.42 -10.31 -8.23
CA GLY A 69 -9.15 -9.78 -7.06
C GLY A 69 -8.29 -9.12 -6.00
N ILE A 70 -7.15 -8.53 -6.39
CA ILE A 70 -6.38 -7.58 -5.56
C ILE A 70 -7.20 -6.32 -5.23
N ASN A 71 -6.94 -5.74 -4.06
CA ASN A 71 -7.55 -4.50 -3.61
C ASN A 71 -6.97 -3.28 -4.35
N PHE A 72 -7.64 -2.13 -4.29
CA PHE A 72 -7.17 -0.88 -4.88
C PHE A 72 -5.80 -0.49 -4.34
N ARG A 73 -5.62 -0.51 -3.01
CA ARG A 73 -4.34 -0.19 -2.37
C ARG A 73 -3.19 -1.09 -2.83
N THR A 74 -3.46 -2.38 -3.00
CA THR A 74 -2.47 -3.35 -3.51
C THR A 74 -2.07 -3.08 -4.97
N ARG A 75 -2.99 -2.55 -5.80
CA ARG A 75 -2.66 -2.15 -7.19
C ARG A 75 -1.66 -1.02 -7.20
N HIS A 76 -1.87 -0.02 -6.35
CA HIS A 76 -0.93 1.09 -6.17
C HIS A 76 0.41 0.58 -5.65
N LEU A 77 0.44 -0.24 -4.59
CA LEU A 77 1.68 -0.84 -4.11
C LEU A 77 2.46 -1.60 -5.21
N MET A 78 1.76 -2.40 -6.01
CA MET A 78 2.37 -3.13 -7.13
C MET A 78 2.94 -2.17 -8.19
N GLN A 79 2.23 -1.07 -8.47
CA GLN A 79 2.70 -0.05 -9.40
C GLN A 79 3.91 0.71 -8.83
N ASP A 80 3.89 1.06 -7.55
CA ASP A 80 4.95 1.75 -6.84
C ASP A 80 6.25 0.92 -6.87
N LEU A 81 6.17 -0.39 -6.60
CA LEU A 81 7.32 -1.29 -6.71
C LEU A 81 7.86 -1.41 -8.14
N ARG A 82 6.98 -1.38 -9.16
CA ARG A 82 7.40 -1.38 -10.57
C ARG A 82 8.08 -0.08 -10.98
N THR A 83 7.68 1.05 -10.39
CA THR A 83 8.32 2.34 -10.66
C THR A 83 9.66 2.50 -9.95
N LEU A 84 9.78 1.92 -8.75
CA LEU A 84 11.03 1.93 -7.98
C LEU A 84 12.08 0.98 -8.58
N MET A 85 11.68 -0.19 -9.06
CA MET A 85 12.61 -1.19 -9.61
C MET A 85 12.64 -1.16 -11.15
N PRO A 86 13.70 -0.62 -11.79
CA PRO A 86 13.81 -0.50 -13.24
C PRO A 86 13.92 -1.84 -13.98
N HIS A 87 14.44 -2.87 -13.31
CA HIS A 87 14.58 -4.25 -13.80
C HIS A 87 13.32 -5.10 -13.59
N SER A 88 12.22 -4.49 -13.15
CA SER A 88 10.92 -5.15 -13.04
C SER A 88 10.23 -5.30 -14.40
N LYS A 89 9.54 -6.42 -14.56
CA LYS A 89 8.64 -6.72 -15.68
C LYS A 89 7.24 -6.95 -15.15
N ALA A 90 6.26 -6.30 -15.77
CA ALA A 90 4.86 -6.55 -15.51
C ALA A 90 4.37 -7.76 -16.32
N ASP A 91 3.43 -8.49 -15.73
CA ASP A 91 2.69 -9.53 -16.45
C ASP A 91 1.19 -9.48 -16.15
N THR A 92 0.44 -10.25 -16.92
CA THR A 92 -1.01 -10.42 -16.76
C THR A 92 -1.36 -11.05 -15.41
N LYS A 93 -2.61 -10.83 -14.97
CA LYS A 93 -3.05 -11.33 -13.66
C LYS A 93 -3.42 -12.81 -13.75
N MET A 94 -2.74 -13.62 -12.94
CA MET A 94 -2.98 -15.06 -12.83
C MET A 94 -4.34 -15.37 -12.20
N ASP A 95 -4.98 -16.43 -12.69
CA ASP A 95 -6.23 -16.92 -12.15
C ASP A 95 -6.04 -17.61 -10.80
N ARG A 96 -7.09 -17.59 -9.97
CA ARG A 96 -7.03 -18.20 -8.62
C ARG A 96 -7.02 -19.73 -8.64
N LYS A 97 -7.41 -20.33 -9.77
CA LYS A 97 -7.50 -21.79 -9.94
C LYS A 97 -6.16 -22.40 -10.38
N ASP A 98 -5.29 -21.56 -10.94
CA ASP A 98 -4.04 -22.03 -11.51
C ASP A 98 -3.06 -22.45 -10.41
N LYS A 99 -2.30 -23.50 -10.68
CA LYS A 99 -1.26 -23.98 -9.76
C LYS A 99 -0.08 -23.01 -9.75
N LEU A 100 0.54 -22.83 -8.59
CA LEU A 100 1.67 -21.91 -8.45
C LEU A 100 2.91 -22.31 -9.28
N PHE A 101 2.98 -23.56 -9.76
CA PHE A 101 4.06 -24.02 -10.64
C PHE A 101 4.09 -23.29 -11.99
N VAL A 102 2.92 -22.86 -12.50
CA VAL A 102 2.80 -22.10 -13.76
C VAL A 102 3.62 -20.80 -13.72
N ILE A 103 3.89 -20.27 -12.53
CA ILE A 103 4.69 -19.05 -12.36
C ILE A 103 6.13 -19.25 -12.85
N ASN A 104 6.68 -20.46 -12.72
CA ASN A 104 8.03 -20.77 -13.21
C ASN A 104 8.09 -20.71 -14.73
N GLU A 105 7.09 -21.25 -15.42
CA GLU A 105 6.97 -21.20 -16.88
C GLU A 105 6.86 -19.74 -17.37
N VAL A 106 6.04 -18.93 -16.69
CA VAL A 106 5.91 -17.49 -17.00
C VAL A 106 7.24 -16.76 -16.78
N CYS A 107 7.99 -17.10 -15.72
CA CYS A 107 9.32 -16.54 -15.48
C CYS A 107 10.30 -16.91 -16.60
N GLU A 108 10.26 -18.14 -17.08
CA GLU A 108 11.09 -18.61 -18.19
C GLU A 108 10.74 -17.90 -19.51
N MET A 109 9.45 -17.81 -19.85
CA MET A 109 8.97 -17.09 -21.05
C MET A 109 9.38 -15.61 -21.05
N LYS A 110 9.40 -14.97 -19.87
CA LYS A 110 9.81 -13.57 -19.71
C LYS A 110 11.30 -13.41 -19.42
N ASN A 111 12.06 -14.50 -19.31
CA ASN A 111 13.47 -14.54 -18.93
C ASN A 111 13.73 -13.75 -17.63
N CYS A 112 12.96 -14.04 -16.59
CA CYS A 112 13.04 -13.46 -15.25
C CYS A 112 13.68 -14.47 -14.29
N ASN A 113 14.69 -14.04 -13.55
CA ASN A 113 15.40 -14.90 -12.58
C ASN A 113 14.71 -14.90 -11.21
N LYS A 114 13.88 -13.89 -10.97
CA LYS A 114 13.29 -13.56 -9.68
C LYS A 114 11.82 -13.22 -9.86
N CYS A 115 11.01 -13.50 -8.86
CA CYS A 115 9.58 -13.28 -8.92
C CYS A 115 9.01 -12.76 -7.60
N ILE A 116 8.19 -11.71 -7.72
CA ILE A 116 7.31 -11.18 -6.69
C ILE A 116 5.87 -11.46 -7.12
N TYR A 117 5.19 -12.33 -6.39
CA TYR A 117 3.79 -12.67 -6.66
C TYR A 117 2.87 -12.22 -5.53
N PHE A 118 1.90 -11.38 -5.87
CA PHE A 118 0.87 -10.92 -4.94
C PHE A 118 -0.36 -11.83 -4.97
N GLU A 119 -0.56 -12.60 -3.91
CA GLU A 119 -1.72 -13.47 -3.74
C GLU A 119 -2.77 -12.78 -2.87
N ALA A 120 -3.84 -12.24 -3.47
CA ALA A 120 -4.96 -11.69 -2.73
C ALA A 120 -6.01 -12.76 -2.40
N LYS A 121 -6.33 -12.93 -1.11
CA LYS A 121 -7.43 -13.78 -0.64
C LYS A 121 -8.57 -12.95 -0.10
N LYS A 122 -9.81 -13.38 -0.38
CA LYS A 122 -11.06 -12.73 0.08
C LYS A 122 -11.16 -11.21 -0.21
N LYS A 123 -10.38 -10.71 -1.19
CA LYS A 123 -10.24 -9.28 -1.53
C LYS A 123 -9.79 -8.38 -0.35
N GLN A 124 -9.25 -8.97 0.73
CA GLN A 124 -8.90 -8.26 1.96
C GLN A 124 -7.47 -8.59 2.39
N ASP A 125 -7.12 -9.88 2.42
CA ASP A 125 -5.80 -10.32 2.86
C ASP A 125 -4.83 -10.34 1.67
N LEU A 126 -3.64 -9.79 1.89
CA LEU A 126 -2.57 -9.82 0.92
C LEU A 126 -1.45 -10.73 1.40
N TYR A 127 -1.14 -11.72 0.59
CA TYR A 127 0.07 -12.52 0.73
C TYR A 127 1.03 -12.12 -0.38
N MET A 128 2.31 -12.12 -0.06
CA MET A 128 3.38 -11.86 -1.02
C MET A 128 4.33 -13.05 -1.02
N TRP A 129 4.62 -13.53 -2.21
CA TRP A 129 5.62 -14.56 -2.43
C TRP A 129 6.83 -13.90 -3.07
N LEU A 130 7.99 -14.16 -2.48
CA LEU A 130 9.28 -13.79 -3.04
C LEU A 130 10.02 -15.07 -3.37
N SER A 131 10.54 -15.18 -4.59
CA SER A 131 11.16 -16.43 -5.05
C SER A 131 12.27 -16.19 -6.06
N ASN A 132 13.21 -17.12 -6.06
CA ASN A 132 14.20 -17.29 -7.12
C ASN A 132 13.70 -18.38 -8.07
N SER A 133 13.49 -18.04 -9.34
CA SER A 133 13.07 -19.01 -10.37
C SER A 133 14.30 -19.45 -11.18
N PRO A 134 14.48 -20.74 -11.53
CA PRO A 134 13.58 -21.89 -11.30
C PRO A 134 13.87 -22.71 -10.03
N HIS A 135 15.07 -22.58 -9.45
CA HIS A 135 15.55 -23.51 -8.42
C HIS A 135 15.04 -23.24 -6.99
N GLY A 136 14.43 -22.09 -6.72
CA GLY A 136 14.12 -21.64 -5.34
C GLY A 136 15.30 -20.90 -4.69
N PRO A 137 15.21 -20.45 -3.44
CA PRO A 137 14.13 -20.66 -2.47
C PRO A 137 12.92 -19.73 -2.68
N SER A 138 11.82 -20.05 -2.00
CA SER A 138 10.62 -19.18 -1.96
C SER A 138 10.21 -18.87 -0.53
N ALA A 139 9.89 -17.61 -0.26
CA ALA A 139 9.36 -17.17 1.02
C ALA A 139 7.95 -16.61 0.85
N LYS A 140 7.04 -17.06 1.72
CA LYS A 140 5.67 -16.57 1.79
C LYS A 140 5.51 -15.62 2.98
N PHE A 141 5.00 -14.43 2.69
CA PHE A 141 4.73 -13.39 3.67
C PHE A 141 3.26 -13.02 3.70
N LEU A 142 2.75 -12.66 4.88
CA LEU A 142 1.54 -11.87 5.03
C LEU A 142 1.94 -10.40 5.04
N VAL A 143 1.36 -9.61 4.15
CA VAL A 143 1.63 -8.16 4.07
C VAL A 143 0.59 -7.42 4.90
N GLN A 144 1.05 -6.55 5.79
CA GLN A 144 0.23 -5.71 6.66
C GLN A 144 0.67 -4.24 6.57
N ASN A 145 -0.16 -3.33 7.07
CA ASN A 145 0.12 -1.90 7.18
C ASN A 145 0.68 -1.27 5.88
N ILE A 146 -0.01 -1.54 4.76
CA ILE A 146 0.36 -1.01 3.45
C ILE A 146 0.03 0.48 3.41
N HIS A 147 1.03 1.28 3.07
CA HIS A 147 0.99 2.69 2.76
C HIS A 147 1.66 2.91 1.41
N THR A 148 0.95 3.52 0.46
CA THR A 148 1.42 3.71 -0.93
C THR A 148 2.09 5.06 -1.11
N LEU A 149 2.84 5.25 -2.20
CA LEU A 149 3.48 6.54 -2.54
C LEU A 149 2.51 7.72 -2.59
N ALA A 150 1.26 7.47 -3.00
CA ALA A 150 0.23 8.51 -3.14
C ALA A 150 -0.41 8.95 -1.80
N GLU A 151 0.10 8.51 -0.65
CA GLU A 151 -0.45 8.92 0.65
C GLU A 151 0.10 10.27 1.10
N LEU A 152 -0.80 11.19 1.47
CA LEU A 152 -0.50 12.60 1.77
C LEU A 152 0.58 12.84 2.83
N LYS A 153 0.83 11.88 3.72
CA LYS A 153 1.81 12.02 4.81
C LYS A 153 3.27 11.85 4.35
N LEU A 154 3.47 11.34 3.15
CA LEU A 154 4.79 11.05 2.60
C LEU A 154 5.14 12.20 1.65
N THR A 155 6.13 13.00 2.04
CA THR A 155 6.53 14.23 1.34
C THR A 155 7.75 14.04 0.45
N GLY A 156 8.46 12.91 0.60
CA GLY A 156 9.64 12.62 -0.19
C GLY A 156 9.32 12.24 -1.64
N ASN A 157 10.28 12.49 -2.52
CA ASN A 157 10.24 12.08 -3.93
C ASN A 157 11.53 11.30 -4.27
N CYS A 158 11.52 10.51 -5.33
CA CYS A 158 12.76 9.95 -5.85
C CYS A 158 12.76 9.82 -7.38
N LEU A 159 13.94 9.91 -7.96
CA LEU A 159 14.21 9.64 -9.35
C LEU A 159 13.83 8.20 -9.72
N LYS A 160 13.00 8.07 -10.75
CA LYS A 160 12.54 6.76 -11.25
C LYS A 160 13.73 6.00 -11.83
N GLY A 161 13.95 4.79 -11.32
CA GLY A 161 15.05 3.95 -11.76
C GLY A 161 16.42 4.35 -11.22
N SER A 162 16.48 5.25 -10.23
CA SER A 162 17.70 5.44 -9.43
C SER A 162 18.04 4.15 -8.68
N ARG A 163 19.31 4.01 -8.31
CA ARG A 163 19.80 2.80 -7.64
C ARG A 163 19.59 2.96 -6.12
N PRO A 164 18.77 2.13 -5.47
CA PRO A 164 18.57 2.22 -4.03
C PRO A 164 19.80 1.74 -3.28
N LEU A 165 20.07 2.34 -2.12
CA LEU A 165 20.87 1.71 -1.09
C LEU A 165 19.99 0.78 -0.27
N LEU A 166 20.51 -0.39 0.08
CA LEU A 166 19.81 -1.33 0.96
C LEU A 166 20.45 -1.24 2.34
N SER A 167 19.66 -0.87 3.33
CA SER A 167 20.04 -0.85 4.74
C SER A 167 19.29 -1.97 5.45
N PHE A 168 20.05 -2.86 6.09
CA PHE A 168 19.53 -3.98 6.87
C PHE A 168 19.92 -3.80 8.33
N ASP A 169 18.97 -4.12 9.19
CA ASP A 169 19.17 -4.24 10.63
C ASP A 169 20.14 -5.40 10.95
N PRO A 170 21.10 -5.24 11.88
CA PRO A 170 21.99 -6.31 12.32
C PRO A 170 21.26 -7.59 12.79
N ALA A 171 20.02 -7.47 13.27
CA ALA A 171 19.19 -8.61 13.67
C ALA A 171 18.98 -9.66 12.55
N PHE A 172 19.20 -9.30 11.28
CA PHE A 172 19.12 -10.25 10.16
C PHE A 172 20.25 -11.29 10.15
N ASP A 173 21.37 -11.01 10.82
CA ASP A 173 22.55 -11.89 10.82
C ASP A 173 22.53 -12.88 12.00
N GLU A 174 21.61 -12.73 12.96
CA GLU A 174 21.53 -13.59 14.15
C GLU A 174 20.92 -14.98 13.86
N LEU A 175 19.85 -15.02 13.06
CA LEU A 175 19.10 -16.23 12.77
C LEU A 175 19.28 -16.65 11.30
N SER A 176 19.58 -17.92 11.08
CA SER A 176 19.85 -18.49 9.74
C SER A 176 18.72 -18.23 8.72
N HIS A 177 17.46 -18.29 9.16
CA HIS A 177 16.33 -18.01 8.29
C HIS A 177 16.24 -16.53 7.91
N TYR A 178 16.66 -15.60 8.77
CA TYR A 178 16.75 -14.18 8.42
C TYR A 178 17.93 -13.89 7.51
N THR A 179 19.08 -14.57 7.68
CA THR A 179 20.21 -14.44 6.76
C THR A 179 19.83 -14.87 5.34
N LEU A 180 19.10 -15.98 5.20
CA LEU A 180 18.56 -16.42 3.90
C LEU A 180 17.61 -15.37 3.33
N LEU A 181 16.73 -14.80 4.15
CA LEU A 181 15.83 -13.74 3.71
C LEU A 181 16.55 -12.46 3.32
N LYS A 182 17.61 -12.08 4.03
CA LYS A 182 18.47 -10.93 3.72
C LYS A 182 19.07 -11.11 2.33
N GLU A 183 19.69 -12.25 2.04
CA GLU A 183 20.23 -12.56 0.70
C GLU A 183 19.15 -12.53 -0.40
N LEU A 184 17.99 -13.13 -0.14
CA LEU A 184 16.88 -13.13 -1.09
C LEU A 184 16.33 -11.72 -1.34
N LEU A 185 16.23 -10.88 -0.31
CA LEU A 185 15.81 -9.49 -0.42
C LEU A 185 16.86 -8.64 -1.14
N ILE A 186 18.15 -8.86 -0.89
CA ILE A 186 19.25 -8.20 -1.61
C ILE A 186 19.11 -8.46 -3.10
N GLN A 187 18.96 -9.71 -3.51
CA GLN A 187 18.86 -10.07 -4.93
C GLN A 187 17.59 -9.56 -5.63
N ILE A 188 16.52 -9.29 -4.86
CA ILE A 188 15.25 -8.77 -5.41
C ILE A 188 15.27 -7.24 -5.42
N PHE A 189 15.62 -6.59 -4.33
CA PHE A 189 15.51 -5.13 -4.24
C PHE A 189 16.74 -4.41 -4.80
N SER A 190 17.87 -5.09 -5.00
CA SER A 190 19.04 -4.53 -5.66
C SER A 190 18.79 -4.31 -7.15
N THR A 191 19.09 -3.10 -7.61
CA THR A 191 19.08 -2.78 -9.03
C THR A 191 20.42 -3.13 -9.66
N PRO A 192 20.45 -3.95 -10.73
CA PRO A 192 21.70 -4.36 -11.34
C PRO A 192 22.44 -3.16 -11.95
N ARG A 193 23.76 -3.15 -11.78
CA ARG A 193 24.62 -2.08 -12.30
C ARG A 193 24.57 -2.05 -13.84
N TYR A 194 24.40 -0.85 -14.40
CA TYR A 194 24.28 -0.62 -15.84
C TYR A 194 23.03 -1.25 -16.48
N HIS A 195 21.93 -1.34 -15.73
CA HIS A 195 20.64 -1.67 -16.34
C HIS A 195 20.25 -0.57 -17.33
N PRO A 196 19.69 -0.89 -18.52
CA PRO A 196 19.38 0.14 -19.54
C PRO A 196 18.45 1.25 -19.06
N LYS A 197 17.61 0.96 -18.05
CA LYS A 197 16.69 1.93 -17.43
C LYS A 197 17.18 2.48 -16.09
N SER A 198 18.35 2.06 -15.58
CA SER A 198 18.86 2.57 -14.31
C SER A 198 19.55 3.91 -14.52
N GLN A 199 19.26 4.86 -13.64
CA GLN A 199 19.99 6.11 -13.55
C GLN A 199 21.27 5.92 -12.72
N PRO A 200 22.33 6.71 -12.95
CA PRO A 200 23.61 6.57 -12.25
C PRO A 200 23.54 7.03 -10.79
N PHE A 201 22.62 7.94 -10.46
CA PHE A 201 22.49 8.55 -9.15
C PHE A 201 21.82 7.65 -8.11
N VAL A 202 22.17 7.90 -6.86
CA VAL A 202 21.64 7.23 -5.67
C VAL A 202 20.85 8.28 -4.91
N ASP A 203 19.53 8.15 -4.93
CA ASP A 203 18.60 9.17 -4.41
C ASP A 203 17.78 8.65 -3.22
N HIS A 204 17.68 7.33 -3.06
CA HIS A 204 16.82 6.73 -2.04
C HIS A 204 17.43 5.48 -1.39
N VAL A 205 16.92 5.18 -0.18
CA VAL A 205 17.35 4.07 0.66
C VAL A 205 16.15 3.21 1.02
N PHE A 206 16.26 1.91 0.75
CA PHE A 206 15.37 0.90 1.30
C PHE A 206 15.92 0.41 2.63
N THR A 207 15.08 0.50 3.65
CA THR A 207 15.41 0.06 5.00
C THR A 207 14.55 -1.14 5.35
N PHE A 208 15.21 -2.17 5.87
CA PHE A 208 14.59 -3.38 6.40
C PHE A 208 14.94 -3.48 7.89
N THR A 209 13.94 -3.30 8.75
CA THR A 209 14.11 -3.40 10.20
C THR A 209 13.27 -4.53 10.76
N ILE A 210 13.82 -5.33 11.69
CA ILE A 210 13.08 -6.41 12.32
C ILE A 210 12.51 -5.89 13.65
N LEU A 211 11.19 -5.89 13.77
CA LEU A 211 10.49 -5.57 15.02
C LEU A 211 9.37 -6.57 15.22
N ASP A 212 9.29 -7.16 16.42
CA ASP A 212 8.29 -8.19 16.78
C ASP A 212 8.25 -9.37 15.79
N ASN A 213 9.40 -9.85 15.34
CA ASN A 213 9.55 -10.92 14.34
C ASN A 213 8.88 -10.61 12.98
N ARG A 214 8.67 -9.32 12.70
CA ARG A 214 8.15 -8.82 11.43
C ARG A 214 9.17 -7.91 10.79
N ILE A 215 9.26 -7.97 9.47
CA ILE A 215 10.16 -7.13 8.69
C ILE A 215 9.39 -5.89 8.26
N TRP A 216 9.86 -4.73 8.68
CA TRP A 216 9.32 -3.44 8.28
C TRP A 216 10.11 -2.93 7.10
N PHE A 217 9.42 -2.61 6.02
CA PHE A 217 9.98 -1.97 4.85
C PHE A 217 9.63 -0.49 4.86
N ARG A 218 10.65 0.37 4.73
CA ARG A 218 10.48 1.80 4.47
C ARG A 218 11.44 2.28 3.40
N ASN A 219 11.00 3.31 2.69
CA ASN A 219 11.76 3.98 1.65
C ASN A 219 11.96 5.45 2.01
N PHE A 220 13.22 5.88 2.04
CA PHE A 220 13.64 7.23 2.38
C PHE A 220 14.38 7.89 1.22
N GLN A 221 14.12 9.17 0.99
CA GLN A 221 14.89 10.04 0.12
C GLN A 221 16.13 10.54 0.86
N ILE A 222 17.25 10.63 0.15
CA ILE A 222 18.47 11.29 0.63
C ILE A 222 18.41 12.74 0.16
N ILE A 223 18.35 13.69 1.10
CA ILE A 223 18.49 15.11 0.77
C ILE A 223 19.99 15.43 0.72
N GLU A 224 20.48 15.85 -0.46
CA GLU A 224 21.91 16.09 -0.71
C GLU A 224 22.50 17.21 0.17
N GLU A 225 21.68 18.17 0.61
CA GLU A 225 22.14 19.34 1.37
C GLU A 225 22.56 19.00 2.81
N ASP A 226 21.83 18.12 3.51
CA ASP A 226 22.04 17.84 4.95
C ASP A 226 22.21 16.34 5.26
N ALA A 227 22.24 15.47 4.24
CA ALA A 227 22.13 14.01 4.39
C ALA A 227 20.89 13.55 5.21
N ALA A 228 19.89 14.43 5.33
CA ALA A 228 18.64 14.14 6.01
C ALA A 228 17.80 13.13 5.20
N LEU A 229 17.07 12.27 5.92
CA LEU A 229 16.22 11.24 5.33
C LEU A 229 14.74 11.65 5.43
N VAL A 230 14.07 11.72 4.28
CA VAL A 230 12.62 12.01 4.22
C VAL A 230 11.84 10.81 3.72
N GLU A 231 10.75 10.44 4.39
CA GLU A 231 9.93 9.30 3.99
C GLU A 231 9.20 9.56 2.65
N ILE A 232 9.41 8.66 1.67
CA ILE A 232 8.74 8.67 0.34
C ILE A 232 7.60 7.65 0.30
N GLY A 233 7.86 6.45 0.83
CA GLY A 233 7.03 5.26 0.63
C GLY A 233 7.45 4.40 -0.58
N PRO A 234 6.82 3.24 -0.80
CA PRO A 234 5.75 2.65 0.01
C PRO A 234 6.28 2.12 1.34
N ARG A 235 5.39 2.03 2.33
CA ARG A 235 5.66 1.41 3.63
C ARG A 235 4.77 0.19 3.79
N PHE A 236 5.33 -0.91 4.23
CA PHE A 236 4.57 -2.12 4.54
C PHE A 236 5.33 -3.01 5.51
N VAL A 237 4.60 -3.90 6.17
CA VAL A 237 5.14 -4.86 7.12
C VAL A 237 4.95 -6.25 6.56
N LEU A 238 6.03 -7.03 6.54
CA LEU A 238 6.06 -8.41 6.13
C LEU A 238 6.13 -9.30 7.36
N ASN A 239 5.11 -10.16 7.51
CA ASN A 239 5.11 -11.21 8.51
C ASN A 239 5.41 -12.54 7.81
N LEU A 240 6.53 -13.18 8.17
CA LEU A 240 6.98 -14.44 7.59
C LEU A 240 6.02 -15.58 7.96
N ILE A 241 5.60 -16.36 6.96
CA ILE A 241 4.73 -17.54 7.15
C ILE A 241 5.56 -18.81 7.08
N LYS A 242 6.12 -19.07 5.89
CA LYS A 242 6.87 -20.27 5.56
C LYS A 242 7.95 -19.96 4.54
N ILE A 243 9.06 -20.70 4.61
CA ILE A 243 10.12 -20.73 3.60
C ILE A 243 10.13 -22.11 2.97
N PHE A 244 10.22 -22.17 1.64
CA PHE A 244 10.26 -23.36 0.83
C PHE A 244 11.61 -23.47 0.14
N GLN A 245 12.10 -24.70 -0.03
CA GLN A 245 13.35 -24.96 -0.73
C GLN A 245 13.26 -24.65 -2.23
N GLY A 246 12.14 -24.96 -2.88
CA GLY A 246 11.95 -24.78 -4.31
C GLY A 246 11.24 -23.47 -4.69
N SER A 247 11.12 -23.23 -5.99
CA SER A 247 10.32 -22.13 -6.52
C SER A 247 8.84 -22.46 -6.49
N PHE A 248 8.06 -21.78 -5.65
CA PHE A 248 6.62 -21.97 -5.43
C PHE A 248 6.19 -23.40 -5.06
N GLY A 249 7.10 -24.18 -4.49
CA GLY A 249 6.89 -25.58 -4.10
C GLY A 249 8.10 -26.17 -3.40
N GLY A 250 8.07 -27.48 -3.17
CA GLY A 250 9.11 -28.20 -2.44
C GLY A 250 8.88 -28.25 -0.92
N PRO A 251 9.79 -28.91 -0.19
CA PRO A 251 9.68 -29.06 1.26
C PRO A 251 9.82 -27.71 1.97
N THR A 252 9.13 -27.58 3.11
CA THR A 252 9.19 -26.41 3.97
C THR A 252 10.47 -26.45 4.80
N LEU A 253 11.35 -25.47 4.58
CA LEU A 253 12.60 -25.31 5.34
C LEU A 253 12.34 -24.67 6.71
N TYR A 254 11.38 -23.73 6.76
CA TYR A 254 11.05 -23.00 7.98
C TYR A 254 9.57 -22.67 8.01
N GLU A 255 8.97 -22.77 9.19
CA GLU A 255 7.60 -22.36 9.48
C GLU A 255 7.60 -21.50 10.73
N ASN A 256 6.98 -20.32 10.65
CA ASN A 256 6.94 -19.38 11.76
C ASN A 256 5.86 -19.78 12.78
N PRO A 257 6.22 -20.15 14.03
CA PRO A 257 5.24 -20.50 15.06
C PRO A 257 4.40 -19.30 15.54
N HIS A 258 4.92 -18.08 15.43
CA HIS A 258 4.23 -16.87 15.86
C HIS A 258 3.21 -16.35 14.84
N TYR A 259 3.20 -16.93 13.63
CA TYR A 259 2.29 -16.50 12.59
C TYR A 259 0.85 -16.96 12.87
N GLN A 260 -0.04 -15.98 13.04
CA GLN A 260 -1.49 -16.22 13.08
C GLN A 260 -2.15 -15.73 11.80
N SER A 261 -2.93 -16.61 11.16
CA SER A 261 -3.65 -16.22 9.96
C SER A 261 -4.75 -15.19 10.25
N PRO A 262 -4.99 -14.21 9.35
CA PRO A 262 -6.09 -13.25 9.51
C PRO A 262 -7.47 -13.88 9.63
N ASN A 263 -7.65 -15.10 9.08
CA ASN A 263 -8.89 -15.87 9.21
C ASN A 263 -9.06 -16.40 10.63
N MET A 264 -7.99 -16.91 11.24
CA MET A 264 -8.01 -17.36 12.63
C MET A 264 -8.25 -16.20 13.58
N HIS A 265 -7.59 -15.06 13.36
CA HIS A 265 -7.82 -13.84 14.15
C HIS A 265 -9.29 -13.38 14.09
N ARG A 266 -9.89 -13.37 12.89
CA ARG A 266 -11.32 -13.07 12.72
C ARG A 266 -12.24 -14.10 13.38
N ARG A 267 -11.86 -15.37 13.38
CA ARG A 267 -12.60 -16.43 14.10
C ARG A 267 -12.57 -16.20 15.60
N ILE A 268 -11.41 -15.84 16.16
CA ILE A 268 -11.23 -15.55 17.59
C ILE A 268 -12.06 -14.32 18.00
N ILE A 269 -12.03 -13.23 17.21
CA ILE A 269 -12.87 -12.05 17.50
C ILE A 269 -14.35 -12.42 17.50
N ARG A 270 -14.79 -13.24 16.55
CA ARG A 270 -16.18 -13.71 16.49
C ARG A 270 -16.54 -14.59 17.68
N SER A 271 -15.65 -15.49 18.12
CA SER A 271 -15.92 -16.33 19.28
C SER A 271 -15.97 -15.53 20.57
N ILE A 272 -15.06 -14.56 20.76
CA ILE A 272 -15.10 -13.63 21.90
C ILE A 272 -16.40 -12.83 21.90
N THR A 273 -16.81 -12.32 20.74
CA THR A 273 -18.07 -11.56 20.61
C THR A 273 -19.29 -12.43 20.92
N ALA A 274 -19.30 -13.67 20.45
CA ALA A 274 -20.35 -14.64 20.75
C ALA A 274 -20.38 -15.04 22.24
N ALA A 275 -19.21 -15.20 22.88
CA ALA A 275 -19.12 -15.49 24.31
C ALA A 275 -19.67 -14.33 25.15
N LYS A 276 -19.30 -13.09 24.84
CA LYS A 276 -19.88 -11.89 25.48
C LYS A 276 -21.39 -11.78 25.30
N TYR A 277 -21.90 -12.20 24.14
CA TYR A 277 -23.34 -12.24 23.91
C TYR A 277 -24.04 -13.32 24.75
N LYS A 278 -23.46 -14.52 24.82
CA LYS A 278 -23.96 -15.62 25.67
C LYS A 278 -23.96 -15.25 27.14
N GLU A 279 -22.90 -14.62 27.63
CA GLU A 279 -22.80 -14.14 29.01
C GLU A 279 -23.90 -13.13 29.33
N LYS A 280 -24.15 -12.16 28.44
CA LYS A 280 -25.29 -11.23 28.60
C LYS A 280 -26.64 -11.94 28.64
N GLN A 281 -26.80 -13.02 27.88
CA GLN A 281 -28.02 -13.80 27.85
C GLN A 281 -28.19 -14.57 29.17
N GLN A 282 -27.13 -15.22 29.66
CA GLN A 282 -27.11 -15.89 30.96
C GLN A 282 -27.42 -14.93 32.10
N VAL A 283 -26.84 -13.73 32.13
CA VAL A 283 -27.16 -12.72 33.14
C VAL A 283 -28.63 -12.31 33.10
N LYS A 284 -29.20 -12.12 31.90
CA LYS A 284 -30.63 -11.82 31.76
C LYS A 284 -31.52 -12.95 32.26
N ASP A 285 -31.13 -14.20 32.00
CA ASP A 285 -31.91 -15.37 32.42
C ASP A 285 -31.82 -15.57 33.94
N VAL A 286 -30.65 -15.37 34.55
CA VAL A 286 -30.48 -15.34 36.01
C VAL A 286 -31.31 -14.22 36.65
N GLN A 287 -31.34 -13.02 36.06
CA GLN A 287 -32.21 -11.94 36.56
C GLN A 287 -33.69 -12.28 36.46
N LYS A 288 -34.12 -12.96 35.40
CA LYS A 288 -35.51 -13.44 35.28
C LYS A 288 -35.83 -14.51 36.31
N LEU A 289 -34.89 -15.41 36.58
CA LEU A 289 -35.04 -16.44 37.62
C LEU A 289 -35.14 -15.80 39.00
N ARG A 290 -34.25 -14.87 39.36
CA ARG A 290 -34.33 -14.11 40.63
C ARG A 290 -35.63 -13.32 40.80
N LYS A 291 -36.23 -12.85 39.70
CA LYS A 291 -37.55 -12.18 39.73
C LYS A 291 -38.71 -13.17 39.90
N LYS A 292 -38.54 -14.41 39.46
CA LYS A 292 -39.53 -15.49 39.57
C LYS A 292 -39.44 -16.22 40.90
N GLU A 293 -38.26 -16.25 41.51
CA GLU A 293 -38.10 -16.75 42.88
C GLU A 293 -39.09 -16.00 43.77
N PRO A 294 -39.90 -16.72 44.57
CA PRO A 294 -40.84 -16.09 45.46
C PRO A 294 -40.05 -15.12 46.34
N LYS A 295 -40.46 -13.85 46.35
CA LYS A 295 -39.87 -12.85 47.25
C LYS A 295 -39.84 -13.49 48.63
N THR A 296 -38.66 -13.59 49.24
CA THR A 296 -38.54 -13.96 50.65
C THR A 296 -39.50 -13.07 51.41
N ILE A 297 -40.55 -13.69 51.96
CA ILE A 297 -41.56 -13.00 52.74
C ILE A 297 -40.80 -12.55 53.99
N LEU A 298 -40.40 -11.29 54.01
CA LEU A 298 -39.87 -10.68 55.22
C LEU A 298 -41.00 -10.77 56.26
N PRO A 299 -40.72 -11.21 57.50
CA PRO A 299 -41.70 -11.14 58.55
C PRO A 299 -42.21 -9.70 58.66
N HIS A 300 -43.53 -9.56 58.75
CA HIS A 300 -44.19 -8.26 58.83
C HIS A 300 -43.66 -7.49 60.05
N ASP A 301 -43.10 -6.29 59.81
CA ASP A 301 -42.59 -5.44 60.88
C ASP A 301 -43.78 -4.78 61.60
N PRO A 302 -44.01 -5.08 62.90
CA PRO A 302 -45.14 -4.56 63.66
C PRO A 302 -45.10 -3.03 63.84
N THR A 303 -44.01 -2.36 63.49
CA THR A 303 -43.85 -0.90 63.59
C THR A 303 -44.32 -0.16 62.33
N GLU A 304 -44.59 -0.86 61.21
CA GLU A 304 -45.06 -0.20 59.96
C GLU A 304 -46.42 0.49 60.13
N ASP A 305 -47.29 -0.02 61.00
CA ASP A 305 -48.61 0.54 61.27
C ASP A 305 -48.56 1.89 62.04
N VAL A 306 -47.41 2.23 62.66
CA VAL A 306 -47.26 3.42 63.51
C VAL A 306 -47.10 4.71 62.70
N PHE A 307 -46.66 4.62 61.43
CA PHE A 307 -46.36 5.79 60.59
C PHE A 307 -47.35 5.99 59.43
N VAL A 308 -48.51 5.33 59.47
CA VAL A 308 -49.58 5.55 58.48
C VAL A 308 -50.26 6.90 58.76
N ILE A 309 -49.69 7.98 58.23
CA ILE A 309 -50.40 9.26 58.11
C ILE A 309 -51.57 9.00 57.14
N PRO A 310 -52.83 9.34 57.48
CA PRO A 310 -53.95 9.17 56.57
C PRO A 310 -53.69 10.02 55.32
N ALA A 311 -53.34 9.39 54.21
CA ALA A 311 -53.21 10.07 52.93
C ALA A 311 -54.63 10.39 52.45
N GLU A 312 -54.94 11.67 52.23
CA GLU A 312 -56.19 12.11 51.61
C GLU A 312 -56.46 11.28 50.34
N GLU A 313 -57.69 10.75 50.24
CA GLU A 313 -58.13 9.95 49.11
C GLU A 313 -58.01 10.76 47.83
N LYS A 314 -56.98 10.45 47.03
CA LYS A 314 -56.88 11.01 45.68
C LYS A 314 -58.07 10.48 44.87
N PRO A 315 -58.84 11.36 44.21
CA PRO A 315 -60.02 10.95 43.45
C PRO A 315 -59.64 9.91 42.38
N LEU A 316 -60.46 8.85 42.31
CA LEU A 316 -60.30 7.69 41.42
C LEU A 316 -60.45 8.02 39.92
N GLU A 317 -60.81 9.25 39.58
CA GLU A 317 -60.98 9.69 38.20
C GLU A 317 -59.61 10.07 37.60
N ILE A 318 -58.88 9.04 37.18
CA ILE A 318 -57.68 9.20 36.36
C ILE A 318 -58.13 9.85 35.04
N GLN A 319 -57.80 11.12 34.85
CA GLN A 319 -57.98 11.79 33.56
C GLN A 319 -57.18 11.03 32.49
N TRP A 320 -57.88 10.30 31.61
CA TRP A 320 -57.29 9.61 30.45
C TRP A 320 -56.71 10.57 29.40
N VAL A 321 -56.90 11.87 29.58
CA VAL A 321 -56.33 12.91 28.72
C VAL A 321 -54.87 13.07 29.10
N LYS A 322 -54.00 12.62 28.20
CA LYS A 322 -52.55 12.84 28.29
C LYS A 322 -52.32 14.35 28.50
N PRO A 323 -51.68 14.77 29.61
CA PRO A 323 -51.40 16.19 29.82
C PRO A 323 -50.58 16.72 28.65
N GLU A 324 -50.90 17.93 28.20
CA GLU A 324 -50.19 18.54 27.08
C GLU A 324 -48.68 18.48 27.35
N PRO A 325 -47.87 18.10 26.35
CA PRO A 325 -46.44 18.01 26.54
C PRO A 325 -45.94 19.39 26.96
N LYS A 326 -45.42 19.49 28.20
CA LYS A 326 -44.81 20.72 28.70
C LYS A 326 -43.75 21.17 27.70
N VAL A 327 -44.08 22.21 26.93
CA VAL A 327 -43.14 22.78 25.97
C VAL A 327 -42.08 23.47 26.80
N ASP A 328 -40.94 22.81 26.96
CA ASP A 328 -39.82 23.37 27.69
C ASP A 328 -39.32 24.62 26.96
N LEU A 329 -39.79 25.78 27.43
CA LEU A 329 -39.53 27.10 26.85
C LEU A 329 -38.02 27.38 26.80
N GLN A 330 -37.24 26.80 27.73
CA GLN A 330 -35.79 26.91 27.72
C GLN A 330 -35.17 26.11 26.57
N ALA A 331 -35.62 24.88 26.33
CA ALA A 331 -35.18 24.08 25.19
C ALA A 331 -35.54 24.72 23.85
N ARG A 332 -36.72 25.34 23.76
CA ARG A 332 -37.17 26.10 22.57
C ARG A 332 -36.33 27.35 22.34
N LYS A 333 -36.04 28.14 23.39
CA LYS A 333 -35.11 29.29 23.32
C LYS A 333 -33.70 28.86 22.89
N LYS A 334 -33.17 27.77 23.45
CA LYS A 334 -31.87 27.19 23.05
C LYS A 334 -31.84 26.76 21.59
N ARG A 335 -32.93 26.16 21.06
CA ARG A 335 -33.05 25.79 19.64
C ARG A 335 -33.07 27.02 18.72
N ILE A 336 -33.81 28.07 19.08
CA ILE A 336 -33.87 29.33 18.32
C ILE A 336 -32.48 29.98 18.28
N TYR A 337 -31.82 30.10 19.43
CA TYR A 337 -30.46 30.65 19.51
C TYR A 337 -29.45 29.84 18.67
N LYS A 338 -29.53 28.50 18.70
CA LYS A 338 -28.69 27.62 17.89
C LYS A 338 -28.94 27.79 16.37
N ARG A 339 -30.19 28.04 15.96
CA ARG A 339 -30.54 28.38 14.56
C ARG A 339 -29.99 29.74 14.14
N GLN A 340 -30.16 30.77 14.97
CA GLN A 340 -29.61 32.11 14.70
C GLN A 340 -28.08 32.08 14.60
N ARG A 341 -27.39 31.35 15.49
CA ARG A 341 -25.93 31.17 15.42
C ARG A 341 -25.48 30.49 14.12
N LYS A 342 -26.19 29.45 13.67
CA LYS A 342 -25.89 28.78 12.39
C LYS A 342 -26.14 29.67 11.18
N MET A 343 -27.19 30.50 11.20
CA MET A 343 -27.44 31.49 10.14
C MET A 343 -26.35 32.56 10.10
N LYS A 344 -25.92 33.06 11.26
CA LYS A 344 -24.82 34.03 11.37
C LYS A 344 -23.49 33.43 10.89
N GLN A 345 -23.21 32.17 11.23
CA GLN A 345 -22.04 31.45 10.69
C GLN A 345 -22.12 31.26 9.17
N LYS A 346 -23.31 30.93 8.62
CA LYS A 346 -23.51 30.83 7.17
C LYS A 346 -23.32 32.16 6.44
N MET A 347 -23.81 33.26 7.01
CA MET A 347 -23.59 34.60 6.44
C MET A 347 -22.11 35.01 6.52
N ASN A 348 -21.43 34.74 7.65
CA ASN A 348 -19.99 35.01 7.76
C ASN A 348 -19.16 34.14 6.80
N SER A 349 -19.55 32.90 6.52
CA SER A 349 -18.89 32.07 5.50
C SER A 349 -19.21 32.46 4.06
N GLY A 350 -20.29 33.23 3.84
CA GLY A 350 -20.68 33.77 2.53
C GLY A 350 -19.99 35.08 2.19
N ASN A 351 -19.66 35.90 3.21
CA ASN A 351 -18.92 37.16 3.06
C ASN A 351 -17.38 37.00 3.07
N ALA A 352 -16.87 35.77 3.20
CA ALA A 352 -15.44 35.46 3.17
C ALA A 352 -15.00 34.87 1.81
N LYS A 353 -15.58 35.37 0.72
CA LYS A 353 -15.15 35.10 -0.65
C LYS A 353 -14.90 36.41 -1.37
#